data_AF-A0A2E2BGH0-F1
#
_entry.id   AF-A0A2E2BGH0-F1
#
_cell.length_a   1.000
_cell.length_b   1.000
_cell.length_c   1.000
_cell.angle_alpha   90.00
_cell.angle_beta   90.00
_cell.angle_gamma   90.00
#
_symmetry.space_group_name_H-M   'P 1'
#
loop_
_entity.id
_entity.type
_entity.pdbx_description
1 polymer ?
#
loop_
_entity_poly.entity_id
_entity_poly.type
_entity_poly.pdbx_seq_one_letter_code
_entity_poly.pdbx_strand_id
1 'polypeptide(L)'
;MGIVRRKQNNIKVLIKGEFVPELSNTKDSLYYFSYKVNIHNCGQNKVQLLSRHWNIKDALGRDKIVDGEGVVGEKPFISPGSNFEYESYCPLETSFGYMNGFYTMKDEIGNCFKISIPNLGLVSPDQIN
;
A
#
# COMPACT_ATOMS: atom_id res chain seq x y z
N MET A 1 12.60 8.39 -4.80
CA MET A 1 11.31 8.22 -4.09
C MET A 1 10.20 8.04 -5.11
N GLY A 2 9.42 6.94 -5.06
CA GLY A 2 8.48 6.57 -6.12
C GLY A 2 7.02 6.85 -5.78
N ILE A 3 6.33 7.58 -6.66
CA ILE A 3 4.86 7.62 -6.68
C ILE A 3 4.41 6.68 -7.79
N VAL A 4 3.58 5.69 -7.47
CA VAL A 4 3.01 4.78 -8.44
C VAL A 4 1.49 4.74 -8.33
N ARG A 5 0.83 4.45 -9.44
CA ARG A 5 -0.63 4.47 -9.54
C ARG A 5 -1.17 3.30 -10.35
N ARG A 6 -2.34 2.81 -9.95
CA ARG A 6 -3.12 1.81 -10.68
C ARG A 6 -4.58 2.24 -10.72
N LYS A 7 -5.27 1.95 -11.83
CA LYS A 7 -6.73 2.07 -11.92
C LYS A 7 -7.31 0.71 -12.33
N GLN A 8 -8.30 0.23 -11.58
CA GLN A 8 -9.00 -1.04 -11.83
C GLN A 8 -10.43 -0.93 -11.29
N ASN A 9 -11.43 -1.40 -12.03
CA ASN A 9 -12.84 -1.35 -11.65
C ASN A 9 -13.29 0.06 -11.20
N ASN A 10 -12.86 1.10 -11.92
CA ASN A 10 -13.10 2.51 -11.58
C ASN A 10 -12.53 2.98 -10.23
N ILE A 11 -11.77 2.15 -9.51
CA ILE A 11 -11.01 2.57 -8.33
C ILE A 11 -9.58 2.88 -8.76
N LYS A 12 -9.09 4.05 -8.34
CA LYS A 12 -7.71 4.49 -8.55
C LYS A 12 -6.97 4.42 -7.23
N VAL A 13 -5.88 3.65 -7.19
CA VAL A 13 -4.97 3.56 -6.06
C VAL A 13 -3.69 4.30 -6.43
N LEU A 14 -3.34 5.30 -5.64
CA LEU A 14 -2.06 6.00 -5.68
C LEU A 14 -1.31 5.62 -4.41
N ILE A 15 -0.03 5.29 -4.53
CA ILE A 15 0.82 5.03 -3.38
C ILE A 15 2.15 5.78 -3.55
N LYS A 16 2.61 6.34 -2.44
CA LYS A 16 3.89 7.01 -2.30
C LYS A 16 4.62 6.38 -1.13
N GLY A 17 5.84 5.89 -1.37
CA GLY A 17 6.71 5.38 -0.31
C GLY A 17 7.88 6.31 -0.06
N GLU A 18 8.27 6.48 1.20
CA GLU A 18 9.40 7.31 1.62
C GLU A 18 10.24 6.57 2.66
N PHE A 19 11.56 6.73 2.59
CA PHE A 19 12.46 6.24 3.63
C PHE A 19 12.37 7.16 4.86
N VAL A 20 12.39 6.58 6.06
CA VAL A 20 12.27 7.30 7.32
C VAL A 20 13.57 7.14 8.12
N PRO A 21 14.54 8.07 7.98
CA PRO A 21 15.84 7.96 8.63
C PRO A 21 15.74 7.90 10.14
N GLU A 22 14.82 8.67 10.73
CA GLU A 22 14.66 8.81 12.18
C GLU A 22 14.23 7.52 12.89
N LEU A 23 13.53 6.63 12.18
CA LEU A 23 13.09 5.33 12.70
C LEU A 23 14.04 4.19 12.29
N SER A 24 15.01 4.48 11.42
CA SER A 24 15.90 3.47 10.84
C SER A 24 17.21 3.39 11.60
N ASN A 25 17.74 2.18 11.75
CA ASN A 25 19.09 1.94 12.24
C ASN A 25 19.84 1.05 11.25
N THR A 26 20.65 1.67 10.40
CA THR A 26 21.41 0.95 9.37
C THR A 26 22.47 0.02 9.96
N LYS A 27 22.97 0.28 11.17
CA LYS A 27 23.93 -0.61 11.87
C LYS A 27 23.27 -1.93 12.27
N ASP A 28 21.99 -1.88 12.62
CA ASP A 28 21.19 -3.05 13.00
C ASP A 28 20.41 -3.64 11.81
N SER A 29 20.72 -3.18 10.58
CA SER A 29 20.00 -3.57 9.36
C SER A 29 18.49 -3.34 9.47
N LEU A 30 18.05 -2.28 10.13
CA LEU A 30 16.64 -1.95 10.32
C LEU A 30 16.28 -0.70 9.52
N TYR A 31 15.48 -0.86 8.47
CA TYR A 31 15.09 0.20 7.54
C TYR A 31 13.58 0.41 7.60
N TYR A 32 13.15 1.59 8.02
CA TYR A 32 11.74 1.97 8.04
C TYR A 32 11.37 2.77 6.80
N PHE A 33 10.29 2.36 6.17
CA PHE A 33 9.66 3.09 5.09
C PHE A 33 8.25 3.49 5.49
N SER A 34 7.89 4.76 5.38
CA SER A 34 6.48 5.16 5.40
C SER A 34 5.89 4.96 4.02
N TYR A 35 4.60 4.66 3.96
CA TYR A 35 3.86 4.67 2.72
C TYR A 35 2.49 5.28 2.93
N LYS A 36 2.14 6.16 1.99
CA LYS A 36 0.87 6.87 1.96
C LYS A 36 0.06 6.38 0.76
N VAL A 37 -1.15 5.89 1.03
CA VAL A 37 -2.06 5.36 0.01
C VAL A 37 -3.27 6.28 -0.10
N ASN A 38 -3.61 6.66 -1.33
CA ASN A 38 -4.85 7.33 -1.67
C ASN A 38 -5.70 6.43 -2.57
N ILE A 39 -6.90 6.08 -2.10
CA ILE A 39 -7.87 5.24 -2.80
C ILE A 39 -9.02 6.13 -3.23
N HIS A 40 -9.11 6.41 -4.53
CA HIS A 40 -10.14 7.26 -5.11
C HIS A 40 -11.16 6.41 -5.86
N ASN A 41 -12.43 6.49 -5.46
CA ASN A 41 -13.53 5.91 -6.20
C ASN A 41 -13.95 6.83 -7.37
N CYS A 42 -13.53 6.49 -8.60
CA CYS A 42 -13.95 7.17 -9.82
C CYS A 42 -15.18 6.51 -10.47
N GLY A 43 -15.86 5.60 -9.78
CA GLY A 43 -17.09 4.96 -10.21
C GLY A 43 -18.33 5.78 -9.86
N GLN A 44 -19.50 5.24 -10.19
CA GLN A 44 -20.80 5.85 -9.91
C GLN A 44 -21.45 5.34 -8.61
N ASN A 45 -20.96 4.21 -8.10
CA ASN A 45 -21.55 3.51 -6.96
C ASN A 45 -20.60 3.57 -5.76
N LYS A 46 -21.17 3.55 -4.55
CA LYS A 46 -20.39 3.51 -3.32
C LYS A 46 -19.72 2.15 -3.17
N VAL A 47 -18.49 2.14 -2.66
CA VAL A 47 -17.74 0.91 -2.38
C VAL A 47 -17.22 0.88 -0.95
N GLN A 48 -16.97 -0.30 -0.42
CA GLN A 48 -16.35 -0.49 0.90
C GLN A 48 -15.06 -1.29 0.78
N LEU A 49 -14.00 -0.84 1.45
CA LEU A 49 -12.79 -1.64 1.62
C LEU A 49 -13.00 -2.64 2.76
N LEU A 50 -12.82 -3.93 2.48
CA LEU A 50 -13.03 -5.00 3.45
C LEU A 50 -11.73 -5.53 4.05
N SER A 51 -10.72 -5.75 3.22
CA SER A 51 -9.44 -6.33 3.63
C SER A 51 -8.30 -5.92 2.70
N ARG A 52 -7.08 -6.08 3.19
CA ARG A 52 -5.84 -5.86 2.46
C ARG A 52 -5.01 -7.15 2.45
N HIS A 53 -4.33 -7.37 1.36
CA HIS A 53 -3.29 -8.37 1.21
C HIS A 53 -2.05 -7.67 0.68
N TRP A 54 -0.95 -7.75 1.42
CA TRP A 54 0.35 -7.25 0.99
C TRP A 54 1.31 -8.41 0.79
N ASN A 55 2.06 -8.35 -0.29
CA ASN A 55 3.26 -9.12 -0.52
C ASN A 55 4.45 -8.15 -0.53
N ILE A 56 5.36 -8.36 0.41
CA ILE A 56 6.54 -7.53 0.64
C ILE A 56 7.75 -8.41 0.36
N LYS A 57 8.57 -8.01 -0.61
CA LYS A 57 9.81 -8.70 -0.97
C LYS A 57 11.00 -7.83 -0.65
N ASP A 58 11.93 -8.35 0.12
CA ASP A 58 13.17 -7.65 0.44
C ASP A 58 14.27 -7.91 -0.59
N ALA A 59 15.42 -7.24 -0.44
CA ALA A 59 16.56 -7.37 -1.35
C ALA A 59 17.17 -8.77 -1.41
N LEU A 60 17.00 -9.56 -0.35
CA LEU A 60 17.52 -10.92 -0.25
C LEU A 60 16.54 -11.95 -0.85
N GLY A 61 15.42 -11.48 -1.42
CA GLY A 61 14.40 -12.30 -2.03
C GLY A 61 13.45 -12.94 -1.02
N ARG A 62 13.49 -12.52 0.25
CA ARG A 62 12.58 -13.03 1.28
C ARG A 62 11.21 -12.38 1.11
N ASP A 63 10.18 -13.22 1.06
CA ASP A 63 8.79 -12.81 0.94
C ASP A 63 8.13 -12.74 2.32
N LYS A 64 7.40 -11.65 2.57
CA LYS A 64 6.56 -11.45 3.75
C LYS A 64 5.15 -11.11 3.30
N ILE A 65 4.20 -11.93 3.74
CA ILE A 65 2.78 -11.73 3.48
C ILE A 65 2.16 -11.05 4.69
N VAL A 66 1.39 -9.99 4.45
CA VAL A 66 0.61 -9.29 5.49
C VAL A 66 -0.83 -9.20 5.03
N ASP A 67 -1.66 -10.07 5.60
CA ASP A 67 -3.11 -10.03 5.46
C ASP A 67 -3.75 -9.35 6.67
N GLY A 68 -4.87 -8.66 6.43
CA GLY A 68 -5.64 -8.09 7.52
C GLY A 68 -6.96 -7.51 7.07
N GLU A 69 -7.90 -7.45 8.01
CA GLU A 69 -9.15 -6.72 7.80
C GLU A 69 -8.90 -5.21 7.73
N GLY A 70 -9.62 -4.57 6.82
CA GLY A 70 -9.56 -3.13 6.62
C GLY A 70 -8.16 -2.61 6.29
N VAL A 71 -7.98 -1.33 6.55
CA VAL A 71 -6.71 -0.60 6.54
C VAL A 71 -6.66 0.25 7.79
N VAL A 72 -5.53 0.28 8.50
CA VAL A 72 -5.34 1.06 9.75
C VAL A 72 -6.43 0.87 10.81
N GLY A 73 -7.07 -0.32 10.84
CA GLY A 73 -8.18 -0.63 11.76
C GLY A 73 -9.57 -0.25 11.27
N GLU A 74 -9.69 0.33 10.07
CA GLU A 74 -10.94 0.81 9.50
C GLU A 74 -11.36 0.05 8.23
N LYS A 75 -12.67 -0.05 8.00
CA LYS A 75 -13.27 -0.59 6.76
C LYS A 75 -14.02 0.54 6.03
N PRO A 76 -13.28 1.49 5.42
CA PRO A 76 -13.86 2.73 4.94
C PRO A 76 -14.84 2.49 3.80
N PHE A 77 -15.92 3.28 3.83
CA PHE A 77 -16.82 3.43 2.70
C PHE A 77 -16.38 4.63 1.86
N ILE A 78 -16.20 4.42 0.55
CA ILE A 78 -15.73 5.44 -0.38
C ILE A 78 -16.85 5.76 -1.37
N SER A 79 -17.45 6.93 -1.19
CA SER A 79 -18.51 7.44 -2.08
C SER A 79 -17.97 7.75 -3.48
N PRO A 80 -18.84 7.77 -4.50
CA PRO A 80 -18.48 8.22 -5.85
C PRO A 80 -17.78 9.58 -5.85
N GLY A 81 -16.65 9.69 -6.55
CA GLY A 81 -15.83 10.91 -6.63
C GLY A 81 -15.05 11.25 -5.36
N SER A 82 -15.21 10.49 -4.29
CA SER A 82 -14.48 10.69 -3.03
C SER A 82 -13.21 9.84 -2.99
N ASN A 83 -12.30 10.22 -2.10
CA ASN A 83 -11.10 9.44 -1.81
C ASN A 83 -10.96 9.15 -0.32
N PHE A 84 -10.29 8.04 -0.02
CA PHE A 84 -9.84 7.69 1.32
C PHE A 84 -8.31 7.65 1.31
N GLU A 85 -7.70 8.21 2.35
CA GLU A 85 -6.25 8.31 2.46
C GLU A 85 -5.79 7.78 3.81
N TYR A 86 -4.69 7.02 3.81
CA TYR A 86 -4.06 6.56 5.03
C TYR A 86 -2.55 6.46 4.86
N GLU A 87 -1.85 6.48 6.00
CA GLU A 87 -0.40 6.32 6.09
C GLU A 87 -0.06 5.19 7.05
N SER A 88 0.99 4.44 6.74
CA SER A 88 1.51 3.38 7.61
C SER A 88 3.00 3.15 7.33
N TYR A 89 3.59 2.20 8.04
CA TYR A 89 5.02 1.91 7.97
C TYR A 89 5.29 0.46 7.59
N CYS A 90 6.42 0.24 6.92
CA CYS A 90 6.94 -1.06 6.53
C CYS A 90 8.41 -1.14 6.99
N PRO A 91 8.70 -1.88 8.07
CA PRO A 91 10.07 -2.20 8.43
C PRO A 91 10.61 -3.30 7.51
N LEU A 92 11.82 -3.09 7.00
CA LEU A 92 12.60 -4.04 6.23
C LEU A 92 13.97 -4.25 6.88
N GLU A 93 14.53 -5.43 6.63
CA GLU A 93 15.89 -5.76 7.05
C GLU A 93 16.96 -5.36 6.01
N THR A 94 16.53 -4.78 4.89
CA THR A 94 17.38 -4.46 3.75
C THR A 94 17.16 -3.03 3.29
N SER A 95 18.20 -2.43 2.71
CA SER A 95 18.18 -1.05 2.22
C SER A 95 17.25 -0.82 1.02
N PHE A 96 16.79 -1.88 0.36
CA PHE A 96 15.74 -1.82 -0.64
C PHE A 96 14.79 -3.02 -0.58
N GLY A 97 13.62 -2.88 -1.19
CA GLY A 97 12.61 -3.92 -1.34
C GLY A 97 11.44 -3.45 -2.20
N TYR A 98 10.41 -4.27 -2.29
CA TYR A 98 9.20 -4.01 -3.06
C TYR A 98 7.96 -4.39 -2.28
N MET A 99 6.90 -3.59 -2.45
CA MET A 99 5.57 -3.89 -1.92
C MET A 99 4.57 -3.94 -3.05
N ASN A 100 3.76 -4.99 -3.10
CA ASN A 100 2.59 -5.08 -3.97
C ASN A 100 1.48 -5.84 -3.25
N GLY A 101 0.32 -5.98 -3.88
CA GLY A 101 -0.80 -6.67 -3.26
C GLY A 101 -2.14 -6.34 -3.88
N PHE A 102 -3.19 -6.50 -3.10
CA PHE A 102 -4.54 -6.14 -3.51
C PHE A 102 -5.42 -5.75 -2.30
N TYR A 103 -6.46 -4.97 -2.57
CA TYR A 103 -7.58 -4.80 -1.64
C TYR A 103 -8.76 -5.64 -2.09
N THR A 104 -9.48 -6.18 -1.12
CA THR A 104 -10.82 -6.73 -1.36
C THR A 104 -11.84 -5.64 -1.06
N MET A 105 -12.64 -5.32 -2.06
CA MET A 105 -13.67 -4.31 -2.02
C MET A 105 -15.05 -4.96 -2.14
N LYS A 106 -16.08 -4.28 -1.65
CA LYS A 106 -17.49 -4.63 -1.80
C LYS A 106 -18.25 -3.48 -2.44
N ASP A 107 -19.08 -3.76 -3.44
CA ASP A 107 -19.99 -2.77 -4.01
C ASP A 107 -21.29 -2.62 -3.18
N GLU A 108 -22.16 -1.70 -3.58
CA GLU A 108 -23.43 -1.43 -2.90
C GLU A 108 -24.45 -2.59 -2.98
N ILE A 109 -24.32 -3.46 -3.98
CA ILE A 109 -25.21 -4.63 -4.19
C ILE A 109 -24.70 -5.84 -3.40
N GLY A 110 -23.45 -5.77 -2.97
CA GLY A 110 -22.79 -6.74 -2.10
C GLY A 110 -21.78 -7.65 -2.81
N ASN A 111 -21.50 -7.41 -4.09
CA ASN A 111 -20.49 -8.16 -4.83
C ASN A 111 -19.10 -7.78 -4.34
N CYS A 112 -18.26 -8.79 -4.13
CA CYS A 112 -16.88 -8.61 -3.74
C CYS A 112 -15.97 -8.65 -4.97
N PHE A 113 -15.03 -7.72 -5.06
CA PHE A 113 -14.04 -7.67 -6.13
C PHE A 113 -12.67 -7.26 -5.59
N LYS A 114 -11.61 -7.62 -6.31
CA LYS A 114 -10.23 -7.28 -5.94
C LYS A 114 -9.72 -6.15 -6.81
N ILE A 115 -8.98 -5.23 -6.19
CA ILE A 115 -8.22 -4.18 -6.90
C ILE A 115 -6.74 -4.32 -6.57
N SER A 116 -5.90 -4.32 -7.59
CA SER A 116 -4.46 -4.50 -7.44
C SER A 116 -3.79 -3.22 -6.93
N ILE A 117 -2.89 -3.37 -5.96
CA ILE A 117 -2.00 -2.31 -5.53
C ILE A 117 -0.78 -2.32 -6.45
N PRO A 118 -0.36 -1.17 -7.03
CA PRO A 118 0.81 -1.11 -7.88
C PRO A 118 2.08 -1.50 -7.12
N ASN A 119 3.07 -2.05 -7.84
CA ASN A 119 4.36 -2.39 -7.26
C ASN A 119 5.12 -1.11 -6.85
N LEU A 120 5.31 -0.92 -5.55
CA LEU A 120 6.05 0.18 -4.97
C LEU A 120 7.46 -0.30 -4.64
N GLY A 121 8.47 0.37 -5.21
CA GLY A 121 9.86 0.21 -4.77
C GLY A 121 10.12 1.00 -3.50
N LEU A 122 10.70 0.34 -2.50
CA LEU A 122 11.22 0.93 -1.27
C LEU A 122 12.73 0.97 -1.37
N VAL A 123 13.35 2.15 -1.32
CA VAL A 123 14.79 2.31 -1.53
C VAL A 123 15.32 3.38 -0.57
N SER A 124 16.31 3.02 0.24
CA SER A 124 17.06 3.96 1.08
C SER A 124 17.93 4.86 0.19
N PRO A 125 18.09 6.16 0.51
CA PRO A 125 18.97 7.07 -0.21
C PRO A 125 20.41 6.56 -0.36
N ASP A 126 20.92 5.76 0.57
CA ASP A 126 22.28 5.20 0.53
C ASP A 126 22.55 4.30 -0.69
N GLN A 127 21.50 3.87 -1.40
CA GLN A 127 21.58 3.06 -2.63
C GLN A 127 21.44 3.90 -3.91
N ILE A 128 21.19 5.21 -3.79
CA ILE A 128 21.06 6.14 -4.91
C ILE A 128 22.39 6.92 -5.02
N ASN A 129 23.48 6.22 -5.34
CA ASN A 129 24.78 6.79 -5.67
C ASN A 129 25.28 6.25 -7.00
#